data_AF-A0A3B8L475-F1
#
_entry.id   AF-A0A3B8L475-F1
#
_cell.length_a   1.000
_cell.length_b   1.000
_cell.length_c   1.000
_cell.angle_alpha   90.00
_cell.angle_beta   90.00
_cell.angle_gamma   90.00
#
_symmetry.space_group_name_H-M   'P 1'
#
loop_
_entity.id
_entity.type
_entity.pdbx_description
1 polymer ?
#
loop_
_entity_poly.entity_id
_entity_poly.type
_entity_poly.pdbx_seq_one_letter_code
_entity_poly.pdbx_strand_id
1 'polypeptide(L)'
;MALKASRRDFLYAGYLGGLGLTMADLFRAEQAKADQKFFESKEGTAKSVIFIFFPGGQAHQETWDPKPYAPLEYRGPMGSIATKVSGGRLNETMKNTAQIADKITV
;
A
#
# COMPACT_ATOMS: atom_id res chain seq x y z
N MET A 1 6.45 -18.98 -9.40
CA MET A 1 6.87 -20.37 -9.68
C MET A 1 5.60 -21.21 -9.71
N ALA A 2 5.13 -21.64 -10.88
CA ALA A 2 3.87 -22.37 -10.99
C ALA A 2 4.06 -23.81 -10.46
N LEU A 3 3.29 -24.20 -9.42
CA LEU A 3 3.32 -25.56 -8.91
C LEU A 3 2.77 -26.51 -9.98
N LYS A 4 3.63 -27.35 -10.54
CA LYS A 4 3.23 -28.40 -11.48
C LYS A 4 2.73 -29.59 -10.66
N ALA A 5 1.46 -29.58 -10.29
CA ALA A 5 0.87 -30.61 -9.42
C ALA A 5 1.01 -32.01 -10.04
N SER A 6 1.74 -32.89 -9.37
CA SER A 6 1.92 -34.29 -9.77
C SER A 6 0.83 -35.17 -9.15
N ARG A 7 0.49 -36.30 -9.79
CA ARG A 7 -0.48 -37.29 -9.26
C ARG A 7 -0.09 -37.80 -7.86
N ARG A 8 1.21 -37.80 -7.56
CA ARG A 8 1.75 -38.17 -6.24
C ARG A 8 1.42 -37.12 -5.18
N ASP A 9 1.49 -35.83 -5.53
CA ASP A 9 1.16 -34.73 -4.61
C ASP A 9 -0.30 -34.80 -4.17
N PHE A 10 -1.20 -35.28 -5.04
CA PHE A 10 -2.61 -35.48 -4.72
C PHE A 10 -2.83 -36.61 -3.71
N LEU A 11 -2.07 -37.71 -3.81
CA LEU A 11 -2.11 -38.80 -2.83
C LEU A 11 -1.51 -38.36 -1.48
N TYR A 12 -0.42 -37.57 -1.51
CA TYR A 12 0.15 -36.99 -0.29
C TYR A 12 -0.80 -35.99 0.38
N ALA A 13 -1.46 -35.12 -0.38
CA ALA A 13 -2.47 -34.20 0.13
C ALA A 13 -3.69 -34.95 0.71
N GLY A 14 -4.12 -36.05 0.08
CA GLY A 14 -5.19 -36.91 0.59
C GLY A 14 -4.83 -37.62 1.91
N TYR A 15 -3.58 -38.11 2.03
CA TYR A 15 -3.06 -38.69 3.27
C TYR A 15 -2.99 -37.66 4.41
N LEU A 16 -2.51 -36.45 4.10
CA LEU A 16 -2.48 -35.33 5.06
C LEU A 16 -3.89 -34.87 5.45
N GLY A 17 -4.86 -34.95 4.54
CA GLY A 17 -6.28 -34.72 4.84
C GLY A 17 -6.85 -35.69 5.87
N GLY A 18 -6.37 -36.94 5.91
CA GLY A 18 -6.71 -37.93 6.95
C GLY A 18 -6.20 -37.58 8.35
N LEU A 19 -5.17 -36.74 8.43
CA LEU A 19 -4.63 -36.17 9.68
C LEU A 19 -5.28 -34.82 10.04
N GLY A 20 -6.34 -34.42 9.33
CA GLY A 20 -7.09 -33.19 9.59
C GLY A 20 -6.50 -31.92 8.98
N LEU A 21 -5.43 -32.02 8.19
CA LEU A 21 -4.89 -30.89 7.42
C LEU A 21 -5.51 -30.91 6.02
N THR A 22 -6.66 -30.26 5.88
CA THR A 22 -7.41 -30.27 4.62
C THR A 22 -6.94 -29.17 3.68
N MET A 23 -7.27 -29.31 2.39
CA MET A 23 -7.04 -28.23 1.42
C MET A 23 -7.78 -26.94 1.80
N ALA A 24 -8.92 -27.04 2.52
CA ALA A 24 -9.63 -25.88 3.05
C ALA A 24 -8.81 -25.14 4.10
N ASP A 25 -8.01 -25.85 4.90
CA ASP A 25 -7.12 -25.24 5.90
C ASP A 25 -5.92 -24.57 5.25
N LEU A 26 -5.42 -25.11 4.14
CA LEU A 26 -4.40 -24.45 3.32
C LEU A 26 -4.93 -23.14 2.74
N PHE A 27 -6.13 -23.14 2.14
CA PHE A 27 -6.72 -21.91 1.59
C PHE A 27 -7.03 -20.89 2.68
N ARG A 28 -7.47 -21.30 3.87
CA ARG A 28 -7.63 -20.41 5.03
C ARG A 28 -6.29 -19.80 5.46
N ALA A 29 -5.21 -20.59 5.45
CA ALA A 29 -3.88 -20.11 5.79
C ALA A 29 -3.31 -19.15 4.73
N GLU A 30 -3.53 -19.40 3.43
CA GLU A 30 -3.16 -18.48 2.36
C GLU A 30 -3.97 -17.18 2.42
N GLN A 31 -5.28 -17.27 2.69
CA GLN A 31 -6.13 -16.10 2.86
C GLN A 31 -5.71 -15.26 4.08
N ALA A 32 -5.27 -15.89 5.17
CA ALA A 32 -4.68 -15.19 6.32
C ALA A 32 -3.34 -14.52 5.99
N LYS A 33 -2.59 -15.03 5.01
CA LYS A 33 -1.35 -14.42 4.51
C LYS A 33 -1.59 -13.33 3.47
N ALA A 34 -2.74 -13.29 2.81
CA ALA A 34 -3.06 -12.24 1.84
C ALA A 34 -3.13 -10.84 2.47
N ASP A 35 -3.41 -10.76 3.77
CA ASP A 35 -3.39 -9.51 4.54
C ASP A 35 -1.97 -9.10 4.96
N GLN A 36 -0.99 -10.01 4.86
CA GLN A 36 0.41 -9.70 5.05
C GLN A 36 0.92 -9.06 3.75
N LYS A 37 1.00 -7.73 3.76
CA LYS A 37 1.61 -6.95 2.68
C LYS A 37 3.13 -7.19 2.66
N PHE A 38 3.54 -8.34 2.13
CA PHE A 38 4.92 -8.59 1.75
C PHE A 38 5.24 -7.78 0.50
N PHE A 39 5.56 -6.52 0.69
CA PHE A 39 6.22 -5.75 -0.37
C PHE A 39 7.62 -6.36 -0.56
N GLU A 40 8.00 -6.65 -1.81
CA GLU A 40 9.38 -7.02 -2.12
C GLU A 40 10.31 -5.88 -1.70
N SER A 41 10.99 -6.04 -0.57
CA SER A 41 12.00 -5.10 -0.12
C SER A 41 13.28 -5.33 -0.93
N LYS A 42 13.57 -4.42 -1.86
CA LYS A 42 14.87 -4.40 -2.54
C LYS A 42 15.91 -3.82 -1.59
N GLU A 43 17.07 -4.46 -1.51
CA GLU A 43 18.19 -3.92 -0.77
C GLU A 43 18.66 -2.62 -1.45
N GLY A 44 18.57 -1.51 -0.73
CA GLY A 44 18.99 -0.21 -1.22
C GLY A 44 20.52 -0.17 -1.40
N THR A 45 21.00 0.54 -2.42
CA THR A 45 22.44 0.73 -2.64
C THR A 45 23.11 1.51 -1.50
N ALA A 46 22.35 2.39 -0.83
CA ALA A 46 22.80 3.14 0.32
C ALA A 46 22.76 2.28 1.60
N LYS A 47 23.94 2.02 2.18
CA LYS A 47 24.08 1.28 3.45
C LYS A 47 23.73 2.12 4.68
N SER A 48 23.77 3.46 4.57
CA SER A 48 23.50 4.37 5.69
C SER A 48 22.94 5.69 5.17
N VAL A 49 21.95 6.25 5.86
CA VAL A 49 21.27 7.50 5.52
C VAL A 49 21.14 8.34 6.78
N ILE A 50 21.47 9.63 6.71
CA ILE A 50 21.19 10.59 7.78
C ILE A 50 19.90 11.33 7.41
N PHE A 51 18.84 11.10 8.17
CA PHE A 51 17.58 11.81 8.01
C PHE A 51 17.52 12.97 9.01
N ILE A 52 17.64 14.20 8.50
CA ILE A 52 17.52 15.41 9.32
C ILE A 52 16.08 15.91 9.21
N PHE A 53 15.33 15.76 10.30
CA PHE A 53 13.93 16.19 10.38
C PHE A 53 13.83 17.58 10.99
N PHE A 54 13.33 18.55 10.22
CA PHE A 54 13.04 19.90 10.69
C PHE A 54 11.52 20.05 10.89
N PRO A 55 11.01 19.99 12.14
CA PRO A 55 9.59 20.15 12.41
C PRO A 55 9.13 21.58 12.13
N GLY A 56 7.87 21.73 11.72
CA GLY A 56 7.22 23.03 11.48
C GLY A 56 6.90 23.33 10.01
N GLY A 57 7.46 22.55 9.08
CA GLY A 57 7.01 22.56 7.69
C GLY A 57 5.64 21.91 7.51
N GLN A 58 4.99 22.22 6.39
CA GLN A 58 3.78 21.51 5.97
C GLN A 58 4.15 20.09 5.51
N ALA A 59 3.42 19.08 5.95
CA ALA A 59 3.65 17.71 5.50
C ALA A 59 3.22 17.58 4.03
N HIS A 60 4.11 17.06 3.19
CA HIS A 60 3.85 16.92 1.75
C HIS A 60 2.61 16.05 1.46
N GLN A 61 2.45 14.98 2.24
CA GLN A 61 1.30 14.06 2.17
C GLN A 61 -0.02 14.68 2.65
N GLU A 62 0.04 15.86 3.29
CA GLU A 62 -1.17 16.61 3.63
C GLU A 62 -1.40 17.73 2.62
N THR A 63 -0.38 18.37 2.06
CA THR A 63 -0.56 19.56 1.20
C THR A 63 -0.70 19.26 -0.28
N TRP A 64 0.40 18.85 -0.93
CA TRP A 64 0.52 18.77 -2.39
C TRP A 64 0.21 17.39 -2.95
N ASP A 65 0.45 16.33 -2.17
CA ASP A 65 0.14 14.94 -2.56
C ASP A 65 -0.71 14.26 -1.48
N PRO A 66 -1.97 14.70 -1.27
CA PRO A 66 -2.84 14.00 -0.35
C PRO A 66 -3.10 12.58 -0.84
N LYS A 67 -2.93 11.60 0.05
CA LYS A 67 -3.19 10.17 -0.24
C LYS A 67 -4.55 9.76 0.31
N PRO A 68 -5.67 10.02 -0.40
CA PRO A 68 -7.02 9.80 0.14
C PRO A 68 -7.33 8.34 0.48
N TYR A 69 -6.64 7.40 -0.17
CA TYR A 69 -6.84 5.96 0.01
C TYR A 69 -5.88 5.34 1.05
N ALA A 70 -4.92 6.11 1.57
CA ALA A 70 -4.04 5.63 2.61
C ALA A 70 -4.72 5.67 3.99
N PRO A 71 -4.35 4.78 4.93
CA PRO A 71 -4.85 4.82 6.29
C PRO A 71 -4.57 6.17 6.97
N LEU A 72 -5.43 6.56 7.91
CA LEU A 72 -5.40 7.86 8.58
C LEU A 72 -4.05 8.12 9.26
N GLU A 73 -3.45 7.08 9.81
CA GLU A 73 -2.15 7.08 10.49
C GLU A 73 -1.01 7.50 9.55
N TYR A 74 -1.17 7.26 8.24
CA TYR A 74 -0.17 7.64 7.23
C TYR A 74 -0.50 8.96 6.56
N ARG A 75 -1.76 9.19 6.16
CA ARG A 75 -2.11 10.39 5.39
C ARG A 75 -2.35 11.64 6.24
N GLY A 76 -2.56 11.50 7.55
CA GLY A 76 -2.95 12.59 8.44
C GLY A 76 -4.46 12.87 8.45
N PRO A 77 -4.93 13.74 9.36
CA PRO A 77 -6.36 14.01 9.55
C PRO A 77 -7.00 14.77 8.39
N MET A 78 -6.22 15.53 7.62
CA MET A 78 -6.79 16.46 6.64
C MET A 78 -7.41 15.76 5.41
N GLY A 79 -8.47 16.38 4.88
CA GLY A 79 -9.15 15.93 3.67
C GLY A 79 -8.42 16.33 2.37
N SER A 80 -8.95 15.86 1.24
CA SER A 80 -8.48 16.24 -0.10
C SER A 80 -9.61 16.76 -0.98
N ILE A 81 -9.33 17.79 -1.77
CA ILE A 81 -10.24 18.38 -2.75
C ILE A 81 -9.70 18.14 -4.17
N ALA A 82 -10.62 18.02 -5.14
CA ALA A 82 -10.25 17.99 -6.55
C ALA A 82 -9.75 19.36 -7.00
N THR A 83 -8.74 19.37 -7.86
CA THR A 83 -8.27 20.60 -8.51
C THR A 83 -8.90 20.77 -9.88
N LYS A 84 -8.64 21.91 -10.51
CA LYS A 84 -9.04 22.18 -11.89
C LYS A 84 -8.35 21.25 -12.91
N VAL A 85 -7.22 20.66 -12.54
CA VAL A 85 -6.51 19.67 -13.37
C VAL A 85 -7.12 18.29 -13.11
N SER A 86 -7.56 17.61 -14.17
CA SER A 86 -8.17 16.29 -14.06
C SER A 86 -7.24 15.29 -13.37
N GLY A 87 -7.73 14.65 -12.30
CA GLY A 87 -6.94 13.70 -11.51
C GLY A 87 -6.06 14.34 -10.44
N GLY A 88 -5.83 15.66 -10.50
CA GLY A 88 -5.10 16.40 -9.47
C GLY A 88 -5.93 16.57 -8.20
N ARG A 89 -5.29 16.36 -7.05
CA ARG A 89 -5.90 16.58 -5.73
C ARG A 89 -4.95 17.39 -4.86
N LEU A 90 -5.50 18.27 -4.03
CA LEU A 90 -4.76 19.05 -3.03
C LEU A 90 -5.49 18.99 -1.69
N ASN A 91 -4.85 19.48 -0.63
CA ASN A 91 -5.47 19.62 0.69
C ASN A 91 -6.76 20.45 0.66
N GLU A 92 -7.72 20.12 1.52
CA GLU A 92 -8.96 20.86 1.69
C GLU A 92 -8.81 22.34 2.10
N THR A 93 -7.69 22.71 2.72
CA THR A 93 -7.35 24.10 3.09
C THR A 93 -6.83 24.92 1.90
N MET A 94 -6.32 24.27 0.85
CA MET A 94 -5.71 24.92 -0.32
C MET A 94 -6.75 25.24 -1.41
N LYS A 95 -7.93 25.73 -1.02
CA LYS A 95 -9.08 25.96 -1.92
C LYS A 95 -8.73 26.89 -3.09
N ASN A 96 -8.08 28.01 -2.80
CA ASN A 96 -7.71 29.00 -3.83
C ASN A 96 -6.63 28.43 -4.78
N THR A 97 -5.68 27.66 -4.24
CA THR A 97 -4.64 26.99 -5.04
C THR A 97 -5.24 25.93 -5.97
N ALA A 98 -6.23 25.16 -5.49
CA ALA A 98 -6.92 24.16 -6.29
C ALA A 98 -7.64 24.76 -7.52
N GLN A 99 -8.10 26.01 -7.43
CA GLN A 99 -8.75 26.72 -8.54
C GLN A 99 -7.78 27.21 -9.62
N ILE A 100 -6.52 27.46 -9.24
CA ILE A 100 -5.47 27.92 -10.15
C ILE A 100 -4.45 26.83 -10.49
N ALA A 101 -4.77 25.56 -10.17
CA ALA A 101 -3.89 24.42 -10.39
C ALA A 101 -3.47 24.25 -11.86
N ASP A 102 -4.26 24.77 -12.81
CA ASP A 102 -3.98 24.80 -14.25
C ASP A 102 -2.92 25.83 -14.64
N LYS A 103 -2.55 26.74 -13.74
CA LYS A 103 -1.61 27.86 -13.99
C LYS A 103 -0.32 27.74 -13.18
N ILE A 104 -0.18 26.71 -12.37
CA ILE A 104 0.99 26.48 -11.52
C ILE A 104 1.66 25.16 -11.92
N THR A 105 2.98 25.12 -11.84
CA THR A 105 3.74 23.87 -11.89
C THR A 105 3.82 23.33 -10.47
N VAL A 106 3.40 22.08 -10.29
CA VAL A 106 3.51 21.34 -9.02
C VAL A 106 4.61 20.31 -9.16
#